data_AF-A0A838YRR8-F1
#
_entry.id   AF-A0A838YRR8-F1
#
_cell.length_a   1.000
_cell.length_b   1.000
_cell.length_c   1.000
_cell.angle_alpha   90.00
_cell.angle_beta   90.00
_cell.angle_gamma   90.00
#
_symmetry.space_group_name_H-M   'P 1'
#
loop_
_entity.id
_entity.type
_entity.pdbx_description
1 polymer ?
#
loop_
_entity_poly.entity_id
_entity_poly.type
_entity_poly.pdbx_seq_one_letter_code
_entity_poly.pdbx_strand_id
1 'polypeptide(L)'
;MVRVNRVRRIIRKIDPWTVLKVTLVLNFIVSLTVVLGLSILWVLLVNAGVPQGLEDIARRLALLDQDASLVGNIETLFTSVVSLAAVYMLTQTALATIGAFFYNLVSDLVGGIEVVVLEESHLETPQKQKINKKTKENQDDKETVLMSFVNSIKKVRENKSEEIEIPKTDLPRPDVPRDIEEPTLMDALKNTENEEDESI
;
A
#
# COMPACT_ATOMS: atom_id res chain seq x y z
N MET A 1 -14.93 35.15 -12.45
CA MET A 1 -13.96 35.84 -11.56
C MET A 1 -13.29 34.79 -10.69
N VAL A 2 -11.97 34.64 -10.75
CA VAL A 2 -11.23 33.73 -9.87
C VAL A 2 -11.17 34.36 -8.48
N ARG A 3 -11.73 33.69 -7.46
CA ARG A 3 -11.60 34.13 -6.06
C ARG A 3 -10.51 33.28 -5.43
N VAL A 4 -9.39 33.92 -5.10
CA VAL A 4 -8.27 33.26 -4.39
C VAL A 4 -8.60 33.22 -2.91
N ASN A 5 -8.76 32.03 -2.34
CA ASN A 5 -8.96 31.84 -0.91
C ASN A 5 -7.62 31.51 -0.24
N ARG A 6 -7.32 32.19 0.87
CA ARG A 6 -6.11 31.92 1.65
C ARG A 6 -6.45 30.93 2.76
N VAL A 7 -5.83 29.76 2.72
CA VAL A 7 -6.07 28.69 3.68
C VAL A 7 -4.77 28.40 4.43
N ARG A 8 -4.82 28.50 5.76
CA ARG A 8 -3.70 28.13 6.63
C ARG A 8 -3.80 26.64 6.97
N ARG A 9 -2.70 25.91 6.82
CA ARG A 9 -2.56 24.50 7.19
C ARG A 9 -1.30 24.33 8.03
N ILE A 10 -1.27 23.31 8.88
CA ILE A 10 -0.12 23.04 9.75
C ILE A 10 0.36 21.63 9.45
N ILE A 11 1.64 21.46 9.16
CA ILE A 11 2.25 20.15 8.94
C ILE A 11 2.74 19.65 10.30
N ARG A 12 1.94 18.82 10.96
CA ARG A 12 2.26 18.32 12.31
C ARG A 12 3.12 17.06 12.30
N LYS A 13 3.05 16.23 11.26
CA LYS A 13 3.78 14.95 11.20
C LYS A 13 4.15 14.61 9.77
N ILE A 14 5.36 14.08 9.61
CA ILE A 14 5.89 13.55 8.36
C ILE A 14 6.01 12.03 8.51
N ASP A 15 5.48 11.27 7.56
CA ASP A 15 5.57 9.81 7.60
C ASP A 15 6.97 9.32 7.17
N PRO A 16 7.75 8.67 8.07
CA PRO A 16 9.12 8.27 7.78
C PRO A 16 9.21 7.29 6.61
N TRP A 17 8.19 6.46 6.42
CA TRP A 17 8.10 5.52 5.32
C TRP A 17 8.07 6.21 3.95
N THR A 18 7.37 7.34 3.85
CA THR A 18 7.31 8.12 2.63
C THR A 18 8.66 8.82 2.39
N VAL A 19 9.26 9.38 3.44
CA VAL A 19 10.59 10.00 3.35
C VAL A 19 11.63 9.00 2.89
N LEU A 20 11.63 7.78 3.45
CA LEU A 20 12.53 6.71 3.03
C LEU A 20 12.43 6.44 1.53
N LYS A 21 11.21 6.28 1.00
CA LYS A 21 11.00 6.02 -0.44
C LYS A 21 11.46 7.16 -1.33
N VAL A 22 11.08 8.39 -1.00
CA VAL A 22 11.39 9.57 -1.80
C VAL A 22 12.90 9.83 -1.79
N THR A 23 13.53 9.75 -0.63
CA THR A 23 14.97 10.00 -0.47
C THR A 23 15.81 8.87 -1.05
N LEU A 24 15.37 7.62 -0.99
CA LEU A 24 16.05 6.49 -1.64
C LEU A 24 16.14 6.72 -3.15
N VAL A 25 15.04 7.09 -3.81
CA VAL A 25 15.02 7.34 -5.26
C VAL A 25 15.84 8.58 -5.61
N LEU A 26 15.69 9.67 -4.84
CA LEU A 26 16.47 10.89 -5.05
C LEU A 26 17.98 10.63 -4.92
N ASN A 27 18.41 9.99 -3.82
CA ASN A 27 19.82 9.69 -3.59
C ASN A 27 20.36 8.70 -4.60
N PHE A 28 19.55 7.75 -5.10
CA PHE A 28 19.95 6.86 -6.18
C PHE A 28 20.33 7.63 -7.45
N ILE A 29 19.51 8.62 -7.84
CA ILE A 29 19.80 9.47 -9.00
C ILE A 29 21.08 10.28 -8.76
N VAL A 30 21.22 10.91 -7.60
CA VAL A 30 22.42 11.69 -7.24
C VAL A 30 23.67 10.82 -7.24
N SER A 31 23.61 9.64 -6.62
CA SER A 31 24.71 8.67 -6.58
C SER A 31 25.10 8.22 -7.98
N LEU A 32 24.12 7.97 -8.85
CA LEU A 32 24.36 7.61 -10.25
C LEU A 32 25.05 8.75 -11.01
N THR A 33 24.60 10.00 -10.82
CA THR A 33 25.24 11.17 -11.42
C THR A 33 26.68 11.34 -10.96
N VAL A 34 26.98 11.10 -9.67
CA VAL A 34 28.34 11.17 -9.13
C VAL A 34 29.24 10.08 -9.73
N VAL A 35 28.76 8.84 -9.82
CA VAL A 35 29.53 7.74 -10.45
C VAL A 35 29.80 8.02 -11.92
N LEU A 36 28.80 8.53 -12.66
CA LEU A 36 28.98 8.93 -14.06
C LEU A 36 30.00 10.08 -14.19
N GLY A 37 29.91 11.08 -13.31
CA GLY A 37 30.86 12.19 -13.26
C GLY A 37 32.29 11.73 -12.97
N LEU A 38 32.47 10.84 -11.99
CA LEU A 38 33.77 10.25 -11.66
C LEU A 38 34.31 9.35 -12.77
N SER A 39 33.44 8.60 -13.46
CA SER A 39 33.82 7.77 -14.61
C SER A 39 34.37 8.62 -15.75
N ILE A 40 33.67 9.69 -16.12
CA ILE A 40 34.13 10.63 -17.16
C ILE A 40 35.43 11.31 -16.71
N LEU A 41 35.49 11.77 -15.45
CA LEU A 41 36.69 12.38 -14.88
C LEU A 41 37.89 11.41 -14.96
N TRP A 42 37.70 10.15 -14.61
CA TRP A 42 38.75 9.13 -14.68
C TRP A 42 39.30 8.96 -16.09
N VAL A 43 38.44 8.87 -17.10
CA VAL A 43 38.87 8.76 -18.51
C VAL A 43 39.73 9.96 -18.93
N LEU A 44 39.34 11.17 -18.51
CA LEU A 44 40.12 12.39 -18.78
C LEU A 44 41.49 12.35 -18.09
N LEU A 45 41.56 11.84 -16.86
CA LEU A 45 42.81 11.69 -16.10
C LEU A 45 43.75 10.69 -16.76
N VAL A 46 43.22 9.54 -17.19
CA VAL A 46 44.01 8.51 -17.89
C VAL A 46 44.55 9.06 -19.21
N ASN A 47 43.74 9.80 -19.97
CA ASN A 47 44.17 10.45 -21.21
C ASN A 47 45.25 11.52 -20.97
N ALA A 48 45.19 12.21 -19.83
CA ALA A 48 46.19 13.19 -19.40
C ALA A 48 47.48 12.56 -18.83
N GLY A 49 47.54 11.24 -18.66
CA GLY A 49 48.73 10.56 -18.12
C GLY A 49 48.93 10.72 -16.60
N VAL A 50 47.95 11.24 -15.87
CA VAL A 50 48.06 11.53 -14.43
C VAL A 50 48.31 10.25 -13.60
N PRO A 51 47.61 9.12 -13.83
CA PRO A 51 47.82 7.89 -13.08
C PRO A 51 49.25 7.35 -13.19
N GLN A 52 49.83 7.39 -14.39
CA GLN A 52 51.17 6.90 -14.67
C GLN A 52 52.21 7.76 -13.92
N GLY A 53 52.03 9.09 -13.91
CA GLY A 53 52.89 9.97 -13.12
C GLY A 53 52.82 9.69 -11.61
N LEU A 54 51.65 9.33 -11.09
CA LEU A 54 51.50 8.93 -9.68
C LEU A 54 52.18 7.58 -9.39
N GLU A 55 52.10 6.62 -10.32
CA GLU A 55 52.82 5.34 -10.21
C GLU A 55 54.34 5.56 -10.15
N ASP A 56 54.89 6.40 -11.03
CA ASP A 56 56.31 6.70 -11.08
C ASP A 56 56.82 7.36 -9.79
N ILE A 57 56.06 8.30 -9.23
CA ILE A 57 56.39 8.95 -7.96
C ILE A 57 56.31 7.94 -6.80
N ALA A 58 55.26 7.12 -6.76
CA ALA A 58 55.08 6.12 -5.71
C ALA A 58 56.20 5.07 -5.71
N ARG A 59 56.66 4.64 -6.90
CA ARG A 59 57.79 3.72 -7.08
C ARG A 59 59.11 4.34 -6.61
N ARG A 60 59.35 5.63 -6.91
CA ARG A 60 60.54 6.35 -6.43
C ARG A 60 60.62 6.46 -4.90
N LEU A 61 59.46 6.50 -4.23
CA LEU A 61 59.36 6.55 -2.78
C LEU A 61 59.30 5.16 -2.12
N ALA A 62 59.44 4.08 -2.89
CA ALA A 62 59.27 2.69 -2.44
C ALA A 62 57.93 2.44 -1.72
N LEU A 63 56.89 3.21 -2.05
CA LEU A 63 55.53 3.06 -1.51
C LEU A 63 54.69 2.05 -2.30
N LEU A 64 55.19 1.62 -3.47
CA LEU A 64 54.45 0.79 -4.41
C LEU A 64 55.38 -0.23 -5.06
N ASP A 65 54.94 -1.49 -5.11
CA ASP A 65 55.67 -2.59 -5.75
C ASP A 65 55.83 -2.38 -7.26
N GLN A 66 56.88 -2.98 -7.83
CA GLN A 66 57.19 -2.81 -9.26
C GLN A 66 56.12 -3.39 -10.20
N ASP A 67 55.25 -4.26 -9.71
CA ASP A 67 54.21 -4.90 -10.52
C ASP A 67 52.83 -4.23 -10.37
N ALA A 68 52.69 -3.26 -9.45
CA ALA A 68 51.43 -2.59 -9.21
C ALA A 68 51.20 -1.43 -10.21
N SER A 69 50.06 -1.47 -10.89
CA SER A 69 49.61 -0.40 -11.79
C SER A 69 48.21 0.08 -11.41
N LEU A 70 48.01 1.38 -11.26
CA LEU A 70 46.70 2.00 -11.07
C LEU A 70 45.83 1.86 -12.32
N VAL A 71 46.41 1.96 -13.52
CA VAL A 71 45.66 1.80 -14.77
C VAL A 71 45.28 0.34 -15.01
N GLY A 72 46.17 -0.60 -14.65
CA GLY A 72 45.91 -2.05 -14.78
C GLY A 72 44.84 -2.57 -13.82
N ASN A 73 44.71 -1.98 -12.62
CA ASN A 73 43.74 -2.38 -11.59
C ASN A 73 42.40 -1.63 -11.69
N ILE A 74 41.93 -1.36 -12.91
CA ILE A 74 40.73 -0.54 -13.13
C ILE A 74 39.45 -1.17 -12.56
N GLU A 75 39.37 -2.50 -12.54
CA GLU A 75 38.21 -3.22 -11.98
C GLU A 75 38.05 -2.94 -10.49
N THR A 76 39.13 -3.07 -9.71
CA THR A 76 39.11 -2.80 -8.26
C THR A 76 38.79 -1.34 -7.97
N LEU A 77 39.34 -0.41 -8.76
CA LEU A 77 39.04 1.01 -8.62
C LEU A 77 37.57 1.31 -8.92
N PHE A 78 37.02 0.74 -9.99
CA PHE A 78 35.62 0.94 -10.36
C PHE A 78 34.67 0.36 -9.31
N THR A 79 34.92 -0.86 -8.83
CA THR A 79 34.16 -1.46 -7.73
C THR A 79 34.26 -0.64 -6.44
N SER A 80 35.45 -0.10 -6.13
CA SER A 80 35.66 0.78 -4.98
C SER A 80 34.84 2.07 -5.11
N VAL A 81 34.86 2.73 -6.26
CA VAL A 81 34.08 3.95 -6.52
C VAL A 81 32.58 3.69 -6.42
N VAL A 82 32.09 2.59 -7.02
CA VAL A 82 30.67 2.23 -6.97
C VAL A 82 30.24 1.88 -5.54
N SER A 83 31.06 1.13 -4.80
CA SER A 83 30.76 0.79 -3.41
C SER A 83 30.77 2.02 -2.50
N LEU A 84 31.72 2.94 -2.68
CA LEU A 84 31.76 4.22 -1.96
C LEU A 84 30.52 5.07 -2.27
N ALA A 85 30.10 5.12 -3.54
CA ALA A 85 28.89 5.82 -3.95
C ALA A 85 27.63 5.19 -3.33
N ALA A 86 27.55 3.85 -3.29
CA ALA A 86 26.45 3.14 -2.65
C ALA A 86 26.40 3.41 -1.13
N VAL A 87 27.54 3.42 -0.45
CA VAL A 87 27.62 3.80 0.96
C VAL A 87 27.17 5.25 1.15
N TYR A 88 27.66 6.18 0.34
CA TYR A 88 27.26 7.59 0.38
C TYR A 88 25.74 7.76 0.17
N MET A 89 25.17 7.06 -0.81
CA MET A 89 23.73 7.03 -1.09
C MET A 89 22.92 6.58 0.14
N LEU A 90 23.36 5.50 0.79
CA LEU A 90 22.72 4.96 1.99
C LEU A 90 22.88 5.90 3.18
N THR A 91 24.06 6.50 3.36
CA THR A 91 24.31 7.50 4.42
C THR A 91 23.38 8.70 4.28
N GLN A 92 23.24 9.27 3.08
CA GLN A 92 22.34 10.41 2.84
C GLN A 92 20.88 10.02 3.04
N THR A 93 20.48 8.83 2.61
CA THR A 93 19.11 8.31 2.80
C THR A 93 18.79 8.09 4.28
N ALA A 94 19.73 7.51 5.02
CA ALA A 94 19.62 7.31 6.47
C ALA A 94 19.54 8.66 7.18
N LEU A 95 20.39 9.61 6.83
CA LEU A 95 20.40 10.95 7.42
C LEU A 95 19.08 11.68 7.19
N ALA A 96 18.52 11.61 5.98
CA ALA A 96 17.24 12.23 5.67
C ALA A 96 16.06 11.56 6.41
N THR A 97 16.08 10.22 6.52
CA THR A 97 15.07 9.47 7.28
C THR A 97 15.13 9.80 8.77
N ILE A 98 16.33 9.86 9.33
CA ILE A 98 16.56 10.31 10.71
C ILE A 98 16.07 11.76 10.88
N GLY A 99 16.37 12.65 9.93
CA GLY A 99 15.87 14.02 9.93
C GLY A 99 14.33 14.10 10.01
N ALA A 100 13.61 13.21 9.34
CA ALA A 100 12.15 13.13 9.45
C ALA A 100 11.67 12.62 10.82
N PHE A 101 12.37 11.67 11.43
CA PHE A 101 12.09 11.27 12.81
C PHE A 101 12.31 12.44 13.77
N PHE A 102 13.43 13.16 13.65
CA PHE A 102 13.70 14.35 14.46
C PHE A 102 12.67 15.45 14.23
N TYR A 103 12.24 15.69 12.99
CA TYR A 103 11.16 16.63 12.70
C TYR A 103 9.91 16.29 13.49
N ASN A 104 9.48 15.02 13.47
CA ASN A 104 8.28 14.59 14.19
C ASN A 104 8.40 14.86 15.71
N LEU A 105 9.57 14.59 16.30
CA LEU A 105 9.81 14.84 17.73
C LEU A 105 9.78 16.34 18.06
N VAL A 106 10.39 17.17 17.22
CA VAL A 106 10.43 18.63 17.41
C VAL A 106 9.07 19.26 17.14
N SER A 107 8.32 18.77 16.15
CA SER A 107 6.99 19.28 15.81
C SER A 107 5.97 18.98 16.90
N ASP A 108 6.12 17.87 17.61
CA ASP A 108 5.28 17.57 18.78
C ASP A 108 5.55 18.52 19.95
N LEU A 109 6.77 19.07 20.05
CA LEU A 109 7.14 20.06 21.07
C LEU A 109 6.74 21.50 20.70
N VAL A 110 6.94 21.90 19.44
CA VAL A 110 6.76 23.30 18.98
C VAL A 110 5.38 23.55 18.37
N GLY A 111 4.68 22.51 17.94
CA GLY A 111 3.36 22.61 17.27
C GLY A 111 3.40 22.47 15.74
N GLY A 112 4.58 22.32 15.14
CA GLY A 112 4.78 22.07 13.70
C GLY A 112 5.03 23.33 12.85
N ILE A 113 5.05 23.16 11.53
CA ILE A 113 5.28 24.25 10.56
C ILE A 113 3.93 24.69 9.96
N GLU A 114 3.62 25.99 10.05
CA GLU A 114 2.47 26.59 9.35
C GLU A 114 2.79 26.83 7.87
N VAL A 115 1.89 26.40 6.98
CA VAL A 115 1.95 26.65 5.54
C VAL A 115 0.69 27.37 5.07
N VAL A 116 0.86 28.38 4.22
CA VAL A 116 -0.25 29.15 3.63
C VAL A 116 -0.46 28.67 2.21
N VAL A 117 -1.61 28.05 1.96
CA VAL A 117 -2.04 27.59 0.64
C VAL A 117 -2.99 28.62 0.04
N LEU A 118 -2.75 29.04 -1.19
CA LEU A 118 -3.64 29.89 -1.97
C LEU A 118 -4.46 28.97 -2.89
N GLU A 119 -5.72 28.74 -2.55
CA GLU A 119 -6.62 27.92 -3.34
C GLU A 119 -7.40 28.83 -4.30
N GLU A 120 -7.30 28.58 -5.61
CA GLU A 120 -8.20 29.17 -6.58
C GLU A 120 -9.48 28.33 -6.65
N SER A 121 -10.50 28.72 -5.90
CA SER A 121 -11.80 28.09 -6.03
C SER A 121 -12.43 28.56 -7.33
N HIS A 122 -12.29 27.77 -8.39
CA HIS A 122 -13.24 27.81 -9.51
C HIS A 122 -14.59 27.39 -8.93
N LEU A 123 -15.62 28.22 -9.10
CA LEU A 123 -16.99 27.86 -8.76
C LEU A 123 -17.45 26.78 -9.75
N GLU A 124 -16.94 25.57 -9.62
CA GLU A 124 -17.50 24.40 -10.27
C GLU A 124 -18.68 23.93 -9.44
N THR A 125 -19.87 23.98 -10.05
CA THR A 125 -21.08 23.24 -9.65
C THR A 125 -20.67 21.89 -9.04
N PRO A 126 -21.21 21.46 -7.88
CA PRO A 126 -20.58 20.47 -7.02
C PRO A 126 -20.20 19.17 -7.75
N GLN A 127 -18.92 19.06 -8.12
CA GLN A 127 -18.32 17.80 -8.55
C GLN A 127 -17.87 17.04 -7.30
N LYS A 128 -18.66 16.02 -6.98
CA LYS A 128 -18.39 14.98 -5.99
C LYS A 128 -16.98 14.41 -6.22
N GLN A 129 -16.09 14.60 -5.25
CA GLN A 129 -14.74 14.02 -5.26
C GLN A 129 -14.82 12.51 -5.56
N LYS A 130 -14.32 12.09 -6.72
CA LYS A 130 -14.10 10.68 -7.03
C LYS A 130 -12.92 10.19 -6.18
N ILE A 131 -13.23 9.71 -4.99
CA ILE A 131 -12.33 8.84 -4.22
C ILE A 131 -12.06 7.62 -5.11
N ASN A 132 -10.80 7.41 -5.49
CA ASN A 132 -10.32 6.23 -6.20
C ASN A 132 -10.69 4.97 -5.37
N LYS A 133 -11.77 4.28 -5.73
CA LYS A 133 -12.23 3.03 -5.11
C LYS A 133 -12.09 1.89 -6.13
N LYS A 134 -10.87 1.55 -6.53
CA LYS A 134 -10.60 0.46 -7.50
C LYS A 134 -10.55 -0.95 -6.87
N THR A 135 -11.24 -1.21 -5.75
CA THR A 135 -11.23 -2.55 -5.10
C THR A 135 -12.54 -2.96 -4.43
N LYS A 136 -13.68 -2.30 -4.65
CA LYS A 136 -14.99 -2.77 -4.14
C LYS A 136 -16.13 -2.49 -5.14
N GLU A 137 -16.01 -3.07 -6.33
CA GLU A 137 -17.05 -3.12 -7.37
C GLU A 137 -17.14 -4.58 -7.86
N ASN A 138 -17.46 -5.47 -6.92
CA ASN A 138 -17.77 -6.88 -7.21
C ASN A 138 -18.62 -7.52 -6.10
N GLN A 139 -19.10 -6.74 -5.13
CA GLN A 139 -19.93 -7.23 -4.02
C GLN A 139 -21.34 -6.63 -4.13
N ASP A 140 -21.44 -5.33 -4.41
CA ASP A 140 -22.72 -4.63 -4.58
C ASP A 140 -23.44 -5.01 -5.90
N ASP A 141 -22.69 -5.29 -6.97
CA ASP A 141 -23.26 -5.82 -8.22
C ASP A 141 -23.81 -7.24 -8.04
N LYS A 142 -23.16 -8.05 -7.18
CA LYS A 142 -23.67 -9.40 -6.85
C LYS A 142 -24.99 -9.29 -6.10
N GLU A 143 -25.11 -8.38 -5.13
CA GLU A 143 -26.36 -8.18 -4.40
C GLU A 143 -27.48 -7.59 -5.29
N THR A 144 -27.14 -6.72 -6.24
CA THR A 144 -28.10 -6.13 -7.20
C THR A 144 -28.61 -7.17 -8.21
N VAL A 145 -27.72 -8.03 -8.72
CA VAL A 145 -28.08 -9.12 -9.64
C VAL A 145 -28.85 -10.22 -8.90
N LEU A 146 -28.53 -10.49 -7.64
CA LEU A 146 -29.31 -11.41 -6.79
C LEU A 146 -30.71 -10.87 -6.51
N MET A 147 -30.86 -9.58 -6.23
CA MET A 147 -32.17 -8.93 -6.03
C MET A 147 -33.04 -8.95 -7.29
N SER A 148 -32.45 -8.75 -8.48
CA SER A 148 -33.22 -8.82 -9.74
C SER A 148 -33.69 -10.25 -10.05
N PHE A 149 -32.87 -11.27 -9.72
CA PHE A 149 -33.25 -12.67 -9.87
C PHE A 149 -34.35 -13.09 -8.90
N VAL A 150 -34.25 -12.70 -7.62
CA VAL A 150 -35.25 -13.01 -6.60
C VAL A 150 -36.58 -12.35 -6.90
N ASN A 151 -36.59 -11.07 -7.31
CA ASN A 151 -37.82 -10.38 -7.67
C ASN A 151 -38.48 -10.96 -8.94
N SER A 152 -37.68 -11.44 -9.89
CA SER A 152 -38.22 -12.08 -11.11
C SER A 152 -38.87 -13.43 -10.81
N ILE A 153 -38.26 -14.25 -9.95
CA ILE A 153 -38.83 -15.54 -9.51
C ILE A 153 -40.10 -15.31 -8.67
N LYS A 154 -40.07 -14.31 -7.77
CA LYS A 154 -41.24 -13.93 -6.96
C LYS A 154 -42.41 -13.48 -7.86
N LYS A 155 -42.13 -12.69 -8.89
CA LYS A 155 -43.15 -12.20 -9.83
C LYS A 155 -43.78 -13.31 -10.68
N VAL A 156 -43.03 -14.35 -11.02
CA VAL A 156 -43.56 -15.54 -11.73
C VAL A 156 -44.43 -16.40 -10.80
N ARG A 157 -44.11 -16.46 -9.50
CA ARG A 157 -44.93 -17.18 -8.50
C ARG A 157 -46.22 -16.44 -8.18
N GLU A 158 -46.19 -15.12 -8.16
CA GLU A 158 -47.34 -14.25 -7.86
C GLU A 158 -48.37 -14.24 -9.00
N ASN A 159 -47.93 -14.35 -10.26
CA ASN A 159 -48.82 -14.42 -11.43
C ASN A 159 -49.47 -15.81 -11.66
N LYS A 160 -49.27 -16.77 -10.76
CA LYS A 160 -49.92 -18.10 -10.82
C LYS A 160 -51.09 -18.24 -9.83
N SER A 161 -51.40 -17.21 -9.05
CA SER A 161 -52.26 -17.36 -7.87
C SER A 161 -53.64 -16.71 -7.95
N GLU A 162 -54.02 -16.02 -9.02
CA GLU A 162 -55.35 -15.39 -9.06
C GLU A 162 -56.03 -15.56 -10.41
N GLU A 163 -56.71 -16.70 -10.59
CA GLU A 163 -58.15 -16.75 -10.95
C GLU A 163 -58.66 -18.21 -10.82
N ILE A 164 -59.60 -18.43 -9.89
CA ILE A 164 -60.88 -19.15 -10.04
C ILE A 164 -61.60 -19.02 -8.68
N GLU A 165 -62.61 -18.14 -8.61
CA GLU A 165 -63.60 -18.08 -7.53
C GLU A 165 -64.54 -19.31 -7.60
N ILE A 166 -64.81 -19.96 -6.46
CA ILE A 166 -65.92 -20.92 -6.28
C ILE A 166 -66.57 -20.63 -4.90
N PRO A 167 -67.92 -20.68 -4.77
CA PRO A 167 -68.67 -20.02 -3.69
C PRO A 167 -68.53 -20.69 -2.32
N LYS A 168 -68.78 -19.91 -1.24
CA LYS A 168 -68.80 -20.40 0.15
C LYS A 168 -69.67 -21.64 0.30
N THR A 169 -69.07 -22.74 0.76
CA THR A 169 -69.79 -23.88 1.35
C THR A 169 -69.07 -24.31 2.62
N ASP A 170 -69.76 -24.27 3.76
CA ASP A 170 -69.31 -24.81 5.04
C ASP A 170 -69.22 -26.34 4.95
N LEU A 171 -68.02 -26.89 5.13
CA LEU A 171 -67.80 -28.33 5.32
C LEU A 171 -67.10 -28.54 6.68
N PRO A 172 -67.54 -29.51 7.48
CA PRO A 172 -67.07 -29.69 8.86
C PRO A 172 -65.63 -30.20 8.94
N ARG A 173 -64.96 -29.84 10.05
CA ARG A 173 -63.56 -30.18 10.34
C ARG A 173 -63.39 -31.70 10.46
N PRO A 174 -62.41 -32.31 9.77
CA PRO A 174 -62.09 -33.71 9.99
C PRO A 174 -61.44 -33.88 11.37
N ASP A 175 -62.03 -34.70 12.21
CA ASP A 175 -61.51 -35.09 13.52
C ASP A 175 -60.29 -36.00 13.34
N VAL A 176 -59.11 -35.53 13.74
CA VAL A 176 -57.88 -36.33 13.77
C VAL A 176 -57.84 -37.08 15.11
N PRO A 177 -57.79 -38.43 15.12
CA PRO A 177 -57.65 -39.20 16.35
C PRO A 177 -56.37 -38.82 17.11
N ARG A 178 -56.47 -38.66 18.43
CA ARG A 178 -55.40 -38.17 19.31
C ARG A 178 -54.35 -39.22 19.67
N ASP A 179 -54.42 -40.40 19.07
CA ASP A 179 -53.80 -41.62 19.59
C ASP A 179 -52.52 -42.04 18.83
N ILE A 180 -51.96 -41.17 17.99
CA ILE A 180 -50.63 -41.37 17.42
C ILE A 180 -49.66 -40.53 18.26
N GLU A 181 -49.19 -41.12 19.35
CA GLU A 181 -48.04 -40.62 20.11
C GLU A 181 -46.78 -40.80 19.25
N GLU A 182 -46.58 -39.94 18.26
CA GLU A 182 -45.29 -39.83 17.60
C GLU A 182 -44.32 -39.18 18.60
N PRO A 183 -43.19 -39.84 18.95
CA PRO A 183 -42.20 -39.24 19.83
C PRO A 183 -41.69 -37.99 19.13
N THR A 184 -42.04 -36.83 19.66
CA THR A 184 -41.61 -35.57 19.07
C THR A 184 -40.09 -35.52 19.14
N LEU A 185 -39.46 -34.87 18.16
CA LEU A 185 -37.98 -34.78 18.09
C LEU A 185 -37.35 -34.20 19.38
N MET A 186 -38.14 -33.50 20.19
CA MET A 186 -37.78 -33.00 21.52
C MET A 186 -37.59 -34.14 22.54
N ASP A 187 -38.42 -35.19 22.50
CA ASP A 187 -38.33 -36.35 23.41
C ASP A 187 -37.16 -37.27 23.03
N ALA A 188 -36.87 -37.40 21.74
CA ALA A 188 -35.72 -38.16 21.25
C ALA A 188 -34.38 -37.50 21.65
N LEU A 189 -34.29 -36.17 21.56
CA LEU A 189 -33.09 -35.42 21.96
C LEU A 189 -32.87 -35.46 23.48
N LYS A 190 -33.94 -35.42 24.27
CA LYS A 190 -33.84 -35.49 25.73
C LYS A 190 -33.37 -36.87 26.22
N ASN A 191 -33.66 -37.94 25.48
CA ASN A 191 -33.20 -39.28 25.85
C ASN A 191 -31.73 -39.53 25.50
N THR A 192 -31.18 -38.87 24.47
CA THR A 192 -29.75 -38.96 24.13
C THR A 192 -28.84 -38.19 25.09
N GLU A 193 -29.32 -37.12 25.70
CA GLU A 193 -28.53 -36.28 26.62
C GLU A 193 -28.37 -36.94 28.01
N ASN A 194 -29.25 -37.88 28.38
CA ASN A 194 -29.18 -38.64 29.63
C ASN A 194 -28.29 -39.90 29.57
N GLU A 195 -27.83 -40.33 28.39
CA GLU A 195 -26.97 -41.53 28.24
C GLU A 195 -25.46 -41.22 28.32
N GLU A 196 -25.05 -39.94 28.31
CA GLU A 196 -23.62 -39.55 28.39
C GLU A 196 -23.06 -39.46 29.83
N ASP A 197 -23.92 -39.47 30.87
CA ASP A 197 -23.50 -39.40 32.29
C ASP A 197 -23.41 -40.77 33.01
N GLU A 198 -23.65 -41.89 32.32
CA GLU A 198 -23.64 -43.26 32.92
C GLU A 198 -22.53 -44.19 32.38
N SER A 199 -21.39 -43.63 31.95
CA SER A 199 -20.18 -44.42 31.61
C SER A 199 -18.96 -44.10 32.48
N ILE A 200 -18.98 -44.58 33.72
CA ILE A 200 -17.79 -44.98 34.52
C ILE A 200 -18.02 -46.39 35.06
#